data_AF-A0A2H1IZV3-F1
#
_entry.id   AF-A0A2H1IZV3-F1
#
_cell.length_a   1.000
_cell.length_b   1.000
_cell.length_c   1.000
_cell.angle_alpha   90.00
_cell.angle_beta   90.00
_cell.angle_gamma   90.00
#
_symmetry.space_group_name_H-M   'P 1'
#
loop_
_entity.id
_entity.type
_entity.pdbx_description
1 polymer ?
#
loop_
_entity_poly.entity_id
_entity_poly.type
_entity_poly.pdbx_seq_one_letter_code
_entity_poly.pdbx_strand_id
1 'polypeptide(L)'
;MMYPLVLDLAATGVPVAVTCRVLGFTKQGFYKWCAHPVSARDWDEAHLINAAYDVHTDDPEFGHRFIADELHAAGLQTSERRVWRLCSQQ
;
A
#
# COMPACT_ATOMS: atom_id res chain seq x y z
N MET A 1 2.61 -4.10 -7.53
CA MET A 1 3.92 -4.28 -8.21
C MET A 1 4.33 -5.75 -8.11
N MET A 2 4.94 -6.33 -9.15
CA MET A 2 5.27 -7.78 -9.20
C MET A 2 6.70 -8.12 -8.73
N TYR A 3 7.45 -7.17 -8.18
CA TYR A 3 8.79 -7.42 -7.64
C TYR A 3 8.86 -8.49 -6.52
N PRO A 4 7.87 -8.63 -5.61
CA PRO A 4 7.87 -9.71 -4.63
C PRO A 4 7.98 -11.11 -5.26
N LEU A 5 7.38 -11.34 -6.42
CA LEU A 5 7.47 -12.61 -7.15
C LEU A 5 8.91 -12.99 -7.51
N VAL A 6 9.80 -11.99 -7.70
CA VAL A 6 11.23 -12.24 -7.94
C VAL A 6 11.90 -12.86 -6.71
N LEU A 7 11.50 -12.44 -5.50
CA LEU A 7 11.98 -13.03 -4.25
C LEU A 7 11.44 -14.45 -4.05
N ASP A 8 10.15 -14.65 -4.28
CA ASP A 8 9.51 -15.96 -4.13
C ASP A 8 10.15 -17.02 -5.04
N LEU A 9 10.42 -16.64 -6.30
CA LEU A 9 11.09 -17.50 -7.26
C LEU A 9 12.57 -17.71 -6.91
N ALA A 10 13.27 -16.69 -6.40
CA ALA A 10 14.63 -16.84 -5.90
C ALA A 10 14.71 -17.83 -4.72
N ALA A 11 13.73 -17.81 -3.81
CA ALA A 11 13.65 -18.73 -2.68
C ALA A 11 13.47 -20.20 -3.12
N THR A 12 12.92 -20.44 -4.32
CA THR A 12 12.78 -21.79 -4.91
C THR A 12 13.94 -22.18 -5.83
N GLY A 13 14.99 -21.35 -5.91
CA GLY A 13 16.19 -21.64 -6.70
C GLY A 13 16.19 -21.07 -8.12
N VAL A 14 15.16 -20.31 -8.52
CA VAL A 14 15.13 -19.63 -9.83
C VAL A 14 16.05 -18.40 -9.78
N PRO A 15 17.02 -18.24 -10.69
CA PRO A 15 17.91 -17.09 -10.65
C PRO A 15 17.17 -15.77 -10.87
N VAL A 16 17.41 -14.77 -10.00
CA VAL A 16 16.87 -13.40 -10.10
C VAL A 16 17.00 -12.83 -11.51
N ALA A 17 18.15 -13.05 -12.17
CA ALA A 17 18.40 -12.57 -13.52
C ALA A 17 17.43 -13.15 -14.57
N VAL A 18 17.01 -14.41 -14.41
CA VAL A 18 16.03 -15.06 -15.29
C VAL A 18 14.65 -14.46 -15.05
N THR A 19 14.23 -14.39 -13.78
CA THR A 19 12.92 -13.83 -13.42
C THR A 19 12.78 -12.38 -13.84
N CYS A 20 13.77 -11.52 -13.57
CA CYS A 20 13.76 -10.13 -14.01
C CYS A 20 13.63 -10.03 -15.54
N ARG A 21 14.33 -10.89 -16.31
CA ARG A 21 14.23 -10.89 -17.77
C ARG A 21 12.83 -11.28 -18.25
N VAL A 22 12.24 -12.33 -17.67
CA VAL A 22 10.89 -12.81 -18.03
C VAL A 22 9.83 -11.77 -17.70
N LEU A 23 9.94 -11.10 -16.55
CA LEU A 23 8.98 -10.09 -16.10
C LEU A 23 9.24 -8.69 -16.70
N GLY A 24 10.27 -8.53 -17.55
CA GLY A 24 10.59 -7.24 -18.17
C GLY A 24 11.20 -6.21 -17.21
N PHE A 25 11.76 -6.64 -16.08
CA PHE A 25 12.43 -5.79 -15.11
C PHE A 25 13.93 -5.68 -15.37
N THR A 26 14.50 -4.52 -15.04
CA THR A 26 15.94 -4.39 -14.93
C THR A 26 16.41 -4.94 -13.57
N LYS A 27 17.57 -5.60 -13.53
CA LYS A 27 18.18 -6.04 -12.26
C LYS A 27 18.42 -4.86 -11.30
N GLN A 28 18.79 -3.70 -11.85
CA GLN A 28 18.97 -2.47 -11.08
C GLN A 28 17.65 -1.99 -10.45
N GLY A 29 16.55 -2.04 -11.20
CA GLY A 29 15.21 -1.70 -10.70
C GLY A 29 14.78 -2.63 -9.58
N PHE A 30 15.00 -3.94 -9.75
CA PHE A 30 14.73 -4.93 -8.70
C PHE A 30 15.53 -4.66 -7.42
N TYR A 31 16.86 -4.49 -7.50
CA TYR A 31 17.65 -4.23 -6.30
C TYR A 31 17.38 -2.87 -5.66
N LYS A 32 17.03 -1.85 -6.45
CA LYS A 32 16.56 -0.56 -5.93
C LYS A 32 15.27 -0.75 -5.13
N TRP A 33 14.34 -1.54 -5.65
CA TRP A 33 13.12 -1.90 -4.93
C TRP A 33 13.45 -2.72 -3.68
N CYS A 34 14.35 -3.71 -3.71
CA CYS A 34 14.74 -4.45 -2.51
C CYS A 34 15.27 -3.57 -1.38
N ALA A 35 15.94 -2.46 -1.70
CA ALA A 35 16.41 -1.51 -0.70
C ALA A 35 15.27 -0.70 -0.05
N HIS A 36 14.20 -0.42 -0.81
CA HIS A 36 13.04 0.36 -0.36
C HIS A 36 11.75 -0.24 -0.97
N PRO A 37 11.30 -1.39 -0.47
CA PRO A 37 10.25 -2.17 -1.15
C PRO A 37 8.86 -1.56 -1.00
N VAL A 38 8.68 -0.74 0.04
CA VAL A 38 7.48 0.05 0.29
C VAL A 38 7.83 1.52 0.13
N SER A 39 7.09 2.24 -0.71
CA SER A 39 7.28 3.68 -0.85
C SER A 39 6.70 4.41 0.35
N ALA A 40 7.23 5.58 0.70
CA ALA A 40 6.65 6.41 1.76
C ALA A 40 5.17 6.70 1.53
N ARG A 41 4.77 6.89 0.25
CA ARG A 41 3.38 7.09 -0.14
C ARG A 41 2.50 5.87 0.20
N ASP A 42 2.95 4.67 -0.14
CA ASP A 42 2.19 3.44 0.12
C ASP A 42 2.13 3.16 1.62
N TRP A 43 3.20 3.49 2.36
CA TRP A 43 3.24 3.41 3.82
C TRP A 43 2.21 4.35 4.47
N ASP A 44 2.20 5.62 4.06
CA ASP A 44 1.25 6.62 4.56
C ASP A 44 -0.20 6.25 4.22
N GLU A 45 -0.45 5.73 3.02
CA GLU A 45 -1.78 5.28 2.63
C GLU A 45 -2.22 4.03 3.37
N ALA A 46 -1.33 3.07 3.63
CA ALA A 46 -1.64 1.89 4.45
C ALA A 46 -2.01 2.29 5.88
N HIS A 47 -1.26 3.21 6.49
CA HIS A 47 -1.61 3.73 7.82
C HIS A 47 -2.93 4.48 7.85
N LEU A 48 -3.22 5.29 6.82
CA LEU A 48 -4.47 6.00 6.70
C LEU A 48 -5.66 5.04 6.50
N ILE A 49 -5.46 3.97 5.73
CA ILE A 49 -6.46 2.91 5.54
C ILE A 49 -6.75 2.20 6.85
N ASN A 50 -5.73 1.83 7.63
CA ASN A 50 -5.92 1.16 8.91
C ASN A 50 -6.71 2.06 9.87
N ALA A 51 -6.35 3.34 9.98
CA ALA A 51 -7.09 4.28 10.82
C ALA A 51 -8.54 4.46 10.34
N ALA A 52 -8.78 4.50 9.03
CA ALA A 52 -10.14 4.56 8.48
C ALA A 52 -10.94 3.28 8.78
N TYR A 53 -10.28 2.13 8.79
CA TYR A 53 -10.87 0.84 9.14
C TYR A 53 -11.24 0.78 10.62
N ASP A 54 -10.37 1.28 11.51
CA ASP A 54 -10.63 1.34 12.95
C ASP A 54 -11.88 2.18 13.23
N VAL A 55 -11.96 3.39 12.65
CA VAL A 55 -13.16 4.26 12.76
C VAL A 55 -14.42 3.56 12.24
N HIS A 56 -14.34 2.90 11.08
CA HIS A 56 -15.50 2.22 10.50
C HIS A 56 -15.90 0.98 11.30
N THR A 57 -14.97 0.33 12.00
CA THR A 57 -15.26 -0.84 12.83
C THR A 57 -16.05 -0.45 14.07
N ASP A 58 -15.74 0.72 14.64
CA ASP A 58 -16.47 1.27 15.79
C ASP A 58 -17.88 1.76 15.40
N ASP A 59 -18.04 2.32 14.19
CA ASP A 59 -19.27 2.95 13.71
C ASP A 59 -19.59 2.57 12.23
N PRO A 60 -20.01 1.33 11.95
CA PRO A 60 -20.13 0.79 10.58
C PRO A 60 -21.28 1.38 9.76
N GLU A 61 -22.27 2.01 10.39
CA GLU A 61 -23.39 2.65 9.70
C GLU A 61 -22.97 3.91 8.92
N PHE A 62 -21.81 4.47 9.23
CA PHE A 62 -21.34 5.73 8.67
C PHE A 62 -20.36 5.55 7.51
N GLY A 63 -20.48 6.46 6.53
CA GLY A 63 -19.65 6.45 5.33
C GLY A 63 -18.39 7.31 5.43
N HIS A 64 -17.64 7.39 4.32
CA HIS A 64 -16.33 8.07 4.22
C HIS A 64 -16.27 9.53 4.71
N ARG A 65 -17.39 10.25 4.77
CA ARG A 65 -17.44 11.64 5.29
C ARG A 65 -17.22 11.67 6.79
N PHE A 66 -18.00 10.86 7.51
CA PHE A 66 -17.84 10.67 8.95
C PHE A 66 -16.43 10.17 9.27
N ILE A 67 -15.94 9.19 8.50
CA ILE A 67 -14.58 8.67 8.65
C ILE A 67 -13.54 9.79 8.49
N ALA A 68 -13.71 10.70 7.51
CA ALA A 68 -12.79 11.81 7.32
C ALA A 68 -12.79 12.78 8.52
N ASP A 69 -13.95 13.06 9.11
CA ASP A 69 -14.08 13.91 10.28
C ASP A 69 -13.42 13.29 11.52
N GLU A 70 -13.63 11.99 11.76
CA GLU A 70 -12.98 11.26 12.85
C GLU A 70 -11.46 11.19 12.69
N LEU A 71 -10.97 10.98 11.46
CA LEU A 71 -9.53 11.03 11.18
C LEU A 71 -8.95 12.42 11.46
N HIS A 72 -9.69 13.50 11.18
CA HIS A 72 -9.28 14.86 11.56
C HIS A 72 -9.28 15.07 13.06
N ALA A 73 -10.28 14.56 13.77
CA ALA A 73 -10.35 14.60 15.23
C ALA A 73 -9.17 13.84 15.87
N ALA A 74 -8.72 12.76 15.25
CA ALA A 74 -7.50 12.01 15.60
C ALA A 74 -6.19 12.71 15.18
N GLY A 75 -6.25 13.90 14.56
CA GLY A 75 -5.09 14.70 14.17
C GLY A 75 -4.50 14.37 12.79
N LEU A 76 -5.11 13.45 12.02
CA LEU A 76 -4.63 13.07 10.69
C LEU A 76 -5.08 14.10 9.65
N GLN A 77 -4.12 14.81 9.06
CA GLN A 77 -4.38 15.81 8.02
C GLN A 77 -4.59 15.13 6.66
N THR A 78 -5.84 14.77 6.34
CA THR A 78 -6.22 14.13 5.07
C THR A 78 -7.39 14.88 4.40
N SER A 79 -7.60 14.73 3.10
CA SER A 79 -8.80 15.29 2.47
C SER A 79 -9.91 14.24 2.40
N GLU A 80 -11.17 14.67 2.50
CA GLU A 80 -12.35 13.80 2.30
C GLU A 80 -12.22 12.99 1.00
N ARG A 81 -11.76 13.63 -0.09
CA ARG A 81 -11.53 12.97 -1.38
C ARG A 81 -10.46 11.88 -1.32
N ARG A 82 -9.39 12.07 -0.53
CA ARG A 82 -8.36 11.05 -0.32
C ARG A 82 -8.92 9.86 0.46
N VAL A 83 -9.70 10.12 1.51
CA VAL A 83 -10.38 9.08 2.31
C VAL A 83 -11.33 8.29 1.42
N TRP A 84 -12.24 8.97 0.71
CA TRP A 84 -13.16 8.33 -0.25
C TRP A 84 -12.44 7.42 -1.24
N ARG A 85 -11.40 7.95 -1.90
CA ARG A 85 -10.62 7.20 -2.88
C ARG A 85 -10.05 5.90 -2.28
N LEU A 86 -9.46 5.98 -1.09
CA LEU A 86 -8.82 4.83 -0.44
C LEU A 86 -9.84 3.82 0.08
N CYS A 87 -10.95 4.26 0.66
CA CYS A 87 -12.03 3.39 1.10
C CYS A 87 -12.74 2.71 -0.09
N SER A 88 -12.87 3.39 -1.24
CA SER A 88 -13.53 2.83 -2.44
C SER A 88 -12.68 1.80 -3.21
N GLN A 89 -11.40 1.68 -2.87
CA GLN A 89 -10.45 0.76 -3.51
C GLN A 89 -10.25 -0.54 -2.73
N GLN A 90 -10.84 -0.63 -1.54
CA GLN A 90 -10.92 -1.85 -0.74
C GLN A 90 -12.20 -2.61 -1.09
#